data_AF-A0A4Q3R442-F1
#
_entry.id   AF-A0A4Q3R442-F1
#
_cell.length_a   1.000
_cell.length_b   1.000
_cell.length_c   1.000
_cell.angle_alpha   90.00
_cell.angle_beta   90.00
_cell.angle_gamma   90.00
#
_symmetry.space_group_name_H-M   'P 1'
#
loop_
_entity.id
_entity.type
_entity.pdbx_description
1 polymer ?
#
loop_
_entity_poly.entity_id
_entity_poly.type
_entity_poly.pdbx_seq_one_letter_code
_entity_poly.pdbx_strand_id
1 'polypeptide(L)'
;MSAYYLHDGRNEIGPFSIDLLRKQKLTRNTPIRQLGSDNWLPAEKLAPLKELVAPRKIKKPKDVIPAVKEHLADWQQRKPRLLYGILLLLALIAGVSIYSITKTHSKALPQVTVFSHPQVAVSRPAAPAEPVKPAEEKKLPVVAEDKAKTARSRWNKLISATNSNYGIGFLGGIKDLSVIVSNRTDFPIDVAVVKVTYIKANGGTWKTVPITIYGVPPHDSKEQSVPDVGRGKKVKVNIQKLVSKKMKFSYTEGQKVRNPDDPYVL
;
A
#
# COMPACT_ATOMS: atom_id res chain seq x y z
N MET A 1 -36.88 -25.11 2.26
CA MET A 1 -36.19 -23.87 2.65
C MET A 1 -35.20 -23.52 1.56
N SER A 2 -35.28 -22.34 0.96
CA SER A 2 -34.30 -21.92 -0.06
C SER A 2 -32.98 -21.53 0.61
N ALA A 3 -31.88 -22.17 0.20
CA ALA A 3 -30.54 -21.85 0.65
C ALA A 3 -29.83 -20.96 -0.37
N TYR A 4 -29.04 -20.01 0.13
CA TYR A 4 -28.34 -19.02 -0.68
C TYR A 4 -26.85 -19.02 -0.38
N TYR A 5 -26.03 -18.80 -1.40
CA TYR A 5 -24.59 -18.66 -1.29
C TYR A 5 -24.17 -17.25 -1.70
N LEU A 6 -23.19 -16.71 -0.99
CA LEU A 6 -22.54 -15.43 -1.26
C LEU A 6 -21.16 -15.68 -1.84
N HIS A 7 -20.68 -14.76 -2.68
CA HIS A 7 -19.30 -14.80 -3.18
C HIS A 7 -18.52 -13.61 -2.62
N ASP A 8 -17.41 -13.86 -1.91
CA ASP A 8 -16.56 -12.79 -1.35
C ASP A 8 -15.48 -12.27 -2.32
N GLY A 9 -15.45 -12.83 -3.54
CA GLY A 9 -14.44 -12.56 -4.56
C GLY A 9 -13.43 -13.69 -4.72
N ARG A 10 -13.33 -14.61 -3.75
CA ARG A 10 -12.44 -15.79 -3.80
C ARG A 10 -13.15 -17.07 -3.40
N ASN A 11 -14.07 -17.01 -2.44
CA ASN A 11 -14.75 -18.17 -1.90
C ASN A 11 -16.27 -18.02 -1.94
N GLU A 12 -16.95 -19.16 -2.05
CA GLU A 12 -18.37 -19.27 -1.80
C GLU A 12 -18.61 -19.43 -0.30
N ILE A 13 -19.45 -18.56 0.27
CA ILE A 13 -19.82 -18.57 1.68
C ILE A 13 -21.30 -18.91 1.76
N GLY A 14 -21.65 -19.94 2.54
CA GLY A 14 -23.02 -20.39 2.73
C GLY A 14 -23.08 -21.84 3.20
N PRO A 15 -24.26 -22.45 3.26
CA PRO A 15 -25.56 -21.89 2.87
C PRO A 15 -26.15 -20.93 3.91
N PHE A 16 -26.76 -19.84 3.45
CA PHE A 16 -27.50 -18.88 4.26
C PHE A 16 -29.01 -18.95 4.00
N SER A 17 -29.79 -18.68 5.04
CA SER A 17 -31.22 -18.40 4.91
C SER A 17 -31.47 -16.93 4.59
N ILE A 18 -32.65 -16.62 4.04
CA ILE A 18 -33.04 -15.25 3.68
C ILE A 18 -32.99 -14.29 4.89
N ASP A 19 -33.31 -14.78 6.09
CA ASP A 19 -33.30 -13.98 7.32
C ASP A 19 -31.89 -13.66 7.80
N LEU A 20 -30.93 -14.57 7.58
CA LEU A 20 -29.52 -14.30 7.85
C LEU A 20 -28.95 -13.29 6.85
N LEU A 21 -29.31 -13.42 5.58
CA LEU A 21 -28.95 -12.44 4.54
C LEU A 21 -29.51 -11.05 4.86
N ARG A 22 -30.70 -10.96 5.45
CA ARG A 22 -31.31 -9.68 5.89
C ARG A 22 -30.51 -8.97 6.98
N LYS A 23 -29.84 -9.71 7.87
CA LYS A 23 -28.96 -9.14 8.91
C LYS A 23 -27.62 -8.67 8.34
N GLN A 24 -27.18 -9.24 7.22
CA GLN A 24 -25.97 -8.81 6.55
C GLN A 24 -26.23 -7.53 5.74
N LYS A 25 -25.31 -6.57 5.81
CA LYS A 25 -25.38 -5.30 5.06
C LYS A 25 -25.03 -5.52 3.58
N LEU A 26 -25.86 -6.28 2.88
CA LEU A 26 -25.68 -6.61 1.46
C LEU A 26 -25.83 -5.37 0.58
N THR A 27 -25.07 -5.32 -0.51
CA THR A 27 -25.14 -4.25 -1.51
C THR A 27 -25.89 -4.71 -2.76
N ARG A 28 -26.37 -3.79 -3.60
CA ARG A 28 -27.09 -4.07 -4.87
C ARG A 28 -26.40 -5.09 -5.75
N ASN A 29 -25.08 -4.95 -5.84
CA ASN A 29 -24.24 -5.71 -6.74
C ASN A 29 -23.61 -6.92 -6.06
N THR A 30 -24.00 -7.25 -4.82
CA THR A 30 -23.46 -8.44 -4.16
C THR A 30 -23.95 -9.68 -4.91
N PRO A 31 -23.04 -10.51 -5.46
CA PRO A 31 -23.39 -11.73 -6.19
C PRO A 31 -23.92 -12.78 -5.22
N ILE A 32 -25.10 -13.30 -5.53
CA ILE A 32 -25.80 -14.32 -4.75
C ILE A 32 -26.26 -15.44 -5.68
N ARG A 33 -26.07 -16.68 -5.24
CA ARG A 33 -26.51 -17.88 -5.95
C ARG A 33 -27.53 -18.63 -5.10
N GLN A 34 -28.61 -19.10 -5.73
CA GLN A 34 -29.58 -19.99 -5.08
C GLN A 34 -29.12 -21.44 -5.19
N LEU A 35 -29.36 -22.24 -4.15
CA LEU A 35 -29.10 -23.68 -4.19
C LEU A 35 -29.86 -24.32 -5.36
N GLY A 36 -29.13 -24.96 -6.27
CA GLY A 36 -29.69 -25.57 -7.49
C GLY A 36 -29.70 -24.67 -8.73
N SER A 37 -29.17 -23.45 -8.65
CA SER A 37 -28.94 -22.58 -9.81
C SER A 37 -27.44 -22.41 -10.04
N ASP A 38 -27.00 -22.53 -11.30
CA ASP A 38 -25.59 -22.33 -11.67
C ASP A 38 -25.23 -20.85 -11.87
N ASN A 39 -26.23 -19.98 -11.90
CA ASN A 39 -26.05 -18.56 -12.22
C ASN A 39 -25.94 -17.70 -10.97
N TRP A 40 -24.86 -16.92 -10.87
CA TRP A 40 -24.69 -15.86 -9.90
C TRP A 40 -25.52 -14.64 -10.32
N LEU A 41 -26.48 -14.26 -9.48
CA LEU A 41 -27.33 -13.10 -9.72
C LEU A 41 -27.02 -12.00 -8.70
N PRO A 42 -26.97 -10.72 -9.11
CA PRO A 42 -26.86 -9.62 -8.15
C PRO A 42 -28.09 -9.59 -7.25
N ALA A 43 -27.89 -9.24 -5.98
CA ALA A 43 -28.93 -9.22 -4.95
C ALA A 43 -30.20 -8.45 -5.35
N GLU A 44 -30.07 -7.39 -6.17
CA GLU A 44 -31.19 -6.60 -6.68
C GLU A 44 -32.13 -7.36 -7.63
N LYS A 45 -31.63 -8.37 -8.37
CA LYS A 45 -32.42 -9.16 -9.32
C LYS A 45 -33.23 -10.27 -8.64
N LEU A 46 -32.91 -10.61 -7.40
CA LEU A 46 -33.67 -11.62 -6.64
C LEU A 46 -34.90 -10.96 -6.03
N ALA A 47 -36.09 -11.33 -6.51
CA ALA A 47 -37.38 -10.82 -6.03
C ALA A 47 -37.49 -10.72 -4.48
N PRO A 48 -37.06 -11.73 -3.68
CA PRO A 48 -37.15 -11.65 -2.21
C PRO A 48 -36.12 -10.72 -1.56
N LEU A 49 -35.05 -10.33 -2.27
CA LEU A 49 -33.98 -9.44 -1.76
C LEU A 49 -34.11 -8.00 -2.26
N LYS A 50 -34.88 -7.78 -3.32
CA LYS A 50 -35.11 -6.46 -3.92
C LYS A 50 -35.64 -5.43 -2.91
N GLU A 51 -36.49 -5.86 -1.98
CA GLU A 51 -37.06 -4.99 -0.93
C GLU A 51 -36.01 -4.56 0.11
N LEU A 52 -35.02 -5.42 0.38
CA LEU A 52 -33.96 -5.15 1.37
C LEU A 52 -32.86 -4.24 0.83
N VAL A 53 -32.67 -4.24 -0.49
CA VAL A 53 -31.60 -3.52 -1.18
C VAL A 53 -32.10 -2.21 -1.80
N ALA A 54 -33.38 -1.90 -1.61
CA ALA A 54 -33.97 -0.62 -1.97
C ALA A 54 -33.26 0.52 -1.21
N PRO A 55 -32.92 1.63 -1.89
CA PRO A 55 -32.30 2.76 -1.23
C PRO A 55 -33.31 3.29 -0.20
N ARG A 56 -32.91 3.38 1.07
CA ARG A 56 -33.65 4.20 2.04
C ARG A 56 -33.81 5.56 1.38
N LYS A 57 -35.05 5.95 1.09
CA LYS A 57 -35.37 7.29 0.58
C LYS A 57 -34.91 8.27 1.67
N ILE A 58 -33.68 8.75 1.58
CA ILE A 58 -33.20 9.84 2.40
C ILE A 58 -34.11 11.01 2.04
N LYS A 59 -35.03 11.35 2.93
CA LYS A 59 -35.80 12.60 2.81
C LYS A 59 -34.75 13.70 2.70
N LYS A 60 -34.65 14.33 1.53
CA LYS A 60 -33.82 15.51 1.37
C LYS A 60 -34.24 16.50 2.46
N PRO A 61 -33.31 17.02 3.28
CA PRO A 61 -33.63 18.11 4.20
C PRO A 61 -34.30 19.22 3.39
N LYS A 62 -35.52 19.57 3.79
CA LYS A 62 -36.26 20.69 3.21
C LYS A 62 -35.48 21.96 3.56
N ASP A 63 -35.32 22.81 2.57
CA ASP A 63 -34.44 23.97 2.52
C ASP A 63 -34.45 24.86 3.78
N VAL A 64 -33.28 25.05 4.37
CA VAL A 64 -32.89 26.32 5.01
C VAL A 64 -31.42 26.56 4.68
N ILE A 65 -31.14 26.94 3.43
CA ILE A 65 -29.88 27.61 3.10
C ILE A 65 -30.29 28.96 2.51
N PRO A 66 -30.00 30.10 3.17
CA PRO A 66 -30.26 31.41 2.59
C PRO A 66 -29.45 31.56 1.30
N ALA A 67 -30.09 32.18 0.31
CA ALA A 67 -29.58 32.36 -1.03
C ALA A 67 -28.22 33.08 -1.05
N VAL A 68 -27.13 32.32 -1.15
CA VAL A 68 -25.83 32.82 -1.63
C VAL A 68 -25.78 32.56 -3.14
N LYS A 69 -26.56 33.35 -3.89
CA LYS A 69 -26.55 33.36 -5.35
C LYS A 69 -26.21 34.75 -5.87
N GLU A 70 -25.05 35.31 -5.52
CA GLU A 70 -24.55 36.50 -6.24
C GLU A 70 -23.03 36.62 -6.43
N HIS A 71 -22.19 35.68 -5.99
CA HIS A 71 -20.72 35.87 -6.08
C HIS A 71 -19.96 34.84 -6.97
N LEU A 72 -20.65 34.13 -7.88
CA LEU A 72 -19.98 33.15 -8.76
C LEU A 72 -20.08 33.44 -10.26
N ALA A 73 -20.72 34.54 -10.66
CA ALA A 73 -20.86 34.91 -12.08
C ALA A 73 -19.69 35.75 -12.63
N ASP A 74 -18.82 36.30 -11.77
CA ASP A 74 -17.84 37.31 -12.19
C ASP A 74 -16.46 36.73 -12.58
N TRP A 75 -16.23 35.43 -12.38
CA TRP A 75 -14.93 34.80 -12.64
C TRP A 75 -14.77 34.22 -14.07
N GLN A 76 -15.83 34.24 -14.88
CA GLN A 76 -15.82 33.68 -16.24
C GLN A 76 -15.53 34.69 -17.37
N GLN A 77 -15.38 35.99 -17.08
CA GLN A 77 -15.24 37.01 -18.13
C GLN A 77 -13.83 37.60 -18.36
N ARG A 78 -12.80 37.20 -17.60
CA ARG A 78 -11.43 37.65 -17.90
C ARG A 78 -10.81 36.79 -19.01
N LYS A 79 -11.02 37.21 -20.27
CA LYS A 79 -10.36 36.62 -21.47
C LYS A 79 -8.85 36.53 -21.25
N PRO A 80 -8.23 35.33 -21.28
CA PRO A 80 -6.83 35.18 -20.90
C PRO A 80 -5.92 35.41 -22.11
N ARG A 81 -5.81 36.66 -22.57
CA ARG A 81 -4.83 37.04 -23.62
C ARG A 81 -3.39 36.67 -23.21
N LEU A 82 -3.12 36.61 -21.91
CA LEU A 82 -1.83 36.23 -21.34
C LEU A 82 -1.52 34.71 -21.46
N LEU A 83 -2.53 33.83 -21.44
CA LEU A 83 -2.32 32.38 -21.60
C LEU A 83 -1.91 32.00 -23.03
N TYR A 84 -2.47 32.68 -24.04
CA TYR A 84 -2.07 32.45 -25.45
C TYR A 84 -0.63 32.90 -25.72
N GLY A 85 -0.19 34.00 -25.09
CA GLY A 85 1.21 34.43 -25.17
C GLY A 85 2.18 33.40 -24.58
N ILE A 86 1.83 32.81 -23.42
CA ILE A 86 2.65 31.77 -22.78
C ILE A 86 2.67 30.48 -23.61
N LEU A 87 1.54 30.08 -24.21
CA LEU A 87 1.48 28.90 -25.08
C LEU A 87 2.32 29.07 -26.36
N LEU A 88 2.30 30.25 -26.99
CA LEU A 88 3.15 30.54 -28.15
C LEU A 88 4.64 30.54 -27.80
N LEU A 89 5.00 31.08 -26.63
CA LEU A 89 6.39 31.06 -26.14
C LEU A 89 6.87 29.61 -25.89
N LEU A 90 6.04 28.77 -25.26
CA LEU A 90 6.37 27.37 -25.02
C LEU A 90 6.49 26.56 -26.32
N ALA A 91 5.65 26.84 -27.32
CA ALA A 91 5.74 26.21 -28.63
C ALA A 91 7.05 26.59 -29.36
N LEU A 92 7.49 27.85 -29.27
CA LEU A 92 8.78 28.30 -29.80
C LEU A 92 9.97 27.63 -29.10
N ILE A 93 9.94 27.55 -27.76
CA ILE A 93 11.00 26.87 -26.98
C ILE A 93 11.05 25.37 -27.34
N ALA A 94 9.90 24.71 -27.48
CA ALA A 94 9.84 23.31 -27.90
C ALA A 94 10.39 23.12 -29.33
N GLY A 95 10.07 24.01 -30.26
CA GLY A 95 10.60 23.99 -31.63
C GLY A 95 12.13 24.12 -31.69
N VAL A 96 12.71 25.06 -30.92
CA VAL A 96 14.17 25.25 -30.83
C VAL A 96 14.85 24.04 -30.16
N SER A 97 14.21 23.46 -29.15
CA SER A 97 14.73 22.27 -28.46
C SER A 97 14.76 21.06 -29.39
N ILE A 98 13.69 20.81 -30.16
CA ILE A 98 13.63 19.72 -31.15
C ILE A 98 14.69 19.94 -32.26
N TYR A 99 14.85 21.17 -32.74
CA TYR A 99 15.88 21.52 -33.73
C TYR A 99 17.31 21.28 -33.22
N SER A 100 17.55 21.45 -31.93
CA SER A 100 18.88 21.23 -31.32
C SER A 100 19.20 19.74 -31.14
N ILE A 101 18.19 18.92 -30.85
CA ILE A 101 18.34 17.47 -30.67
C ILE A 101 18.56 16.76 -32.01
N THR A 102 17.90 17.19 -33.09
CA THR A 102 18.12 16.57 -34.42
C THR A 102 19.50 16.87 -35.00
N LYS A 103 20.18 17.93 -34.56
CA LYS A 103 21.56 18.27 -34.98
C LYS A 103 22.65 17.56 -34.19
N THR A 104 22.31 16.78 -33.16
CA THR A 104 23.26 16.07 -32.28
C THR A 104 23.04 14.55 -32.32
N HIS A 105 23.13 13.96 -33.50
CA HIS A 105 23.35 12.52 -33.61
C HIS A 105 24.85 12.19 -33.66
N SER A 106 25.20 11.05 -33.04
CA SER A 106 26.43 10.25 -33.22
C SER A 106 27.46 10.32 -32.09
N LYS A 107 27.17 9.72 -30.93
CA LYS A 107 28.20 8.98 -30.18
C LYS A 107 27.67 7.63 -29.70
N ALA A 108 28.44 6.60 -30.02
CA ALA A 108 28.17 5.19 -29.88
C ALA A 108 27.96 4.73 -28.42
N LEU A 109 27.13 3.70 -28.25
CA LEU A 109 26.98 2.94 -27.01
C LEU A 109 28.24 2.08 -26.75
N PRO A 110 28.82 2.09 -25.53
CA PRO A 110 29.87 1.16 -25.16
C PRO A 110 29.29 -0.23 -24.87
N GLN A 111 29.99 -1.25 -25.35
CA GLN A 111 29.67 -2.66 -25.18
C GLN A 111 29.81 -3.09 -23.71
N VAL A 112 28.89 -3.93 -23.27
CA VAL A 112 28.90 -4.58 -21.94
C VAL A 112 29.95 -5.68 -21.93
N THR A 113 31.06 -5.45 -21.22
CA THR A 113 32.02 -6.51 -20.86
C THR A 113 31.40 -7.45 -19.84
N VAL A 114 31.13 -8.68 -20.29
CA VAL A 114 30.72 -9.81 -19.45
C VAL A 114 31.96 -10.32 -18.69
N PHE A 115 32.02 -10.08 -17.38
CA PHE A 115 33.03 -10.69 -16.52
C PHE A 115 32.64 -12.14 -16.21
N SER A 116 33.38 -13.07 -16.81
CA SER A 116 33.40 -14.49 -16.49
C SER A 116 33.94 -14.71 -15.07
N HIS A 117 33.11 -15.30 -14.20
CA HIS A 117 33.55 -15.80 -12.89
C HIS A 117 34.31 -17.13 -13.07
N PRO A 118 35.52 -17.29 -12.50
CA PRO A 118 36.18 -18.58 -12.44
C PRO A 118 35.50 -19.50 -11.42
N GLN A 119 35.14 -20.70 -11.86
CA GLN A 119 34.72 -21.80 -11.01
C GLN A 119 35.90 -22.23 -10.12
N VAL A 120 35.77 -22.03 -8.81
CA VAL A 120 36.69 -22.62 -7.84
C VAL A 120 36.28 -24.07 -7.60
N ALA A 121 37.15 -24.96 -8.04
CA ALA A 121 37.03 -26.40 -7.87
C ALA A 121 37.01 -26.79 -6.37
N VAL A 122 35.99 -27.57 -6.02
CA VAL A 122 35.85 -28.26 -4.73
C VAL A 122 36.96 -29.29 -4.62
N SER A 123 37.80 -29.17 -3.59
CA SER A 123 38.72 -30.23 -3.16
C SER A 123 38.59 -30.42 -1.66
N ARG A 124 37.84 -31.47 -1.30
CA ARG A 124 37.81 -32.06 0.05
C ARG A 124 38.91 -33.12 0.11
N PRO A 125 39.66 -33.19 1.21
CA PRO A 125 39.76 -34.49 1.89
C PRO A 125 39.51 -34.36 3.39
N ALA A 126 38.85 -35.38 3.91
CA ALA A 126 38.55 -35.59 5.31
C ALA A 126 39.75 -36.21 6.04
N ALA A 127 40.01 -35.77 7.27
CA ALA A 127 40.75 -36.49 8.31
C ALA A 127 40.40 -35.87 9.69
N PRO A 128 40.66 -36.53 10.83
CA PRO A 128 39.61 -37.00 11.74
C PRO A 128 39.46 -36.15 13.01
N ALA A 129 38.35 -36.41 13.70
CA ALA A 129 37.97 -35.80 14.96
C ALA A 129 39.02 -35.97 16.08
N GLU A 130 39.39 -34.86 16.72
CA GLU A 130 39.91 -34.84 18.09
C GLU A 130 38.84 -34.26 19.03
N PRO A 131 38.63 -34.86 20.22
CA PRO A 131 37.63 -34.41 21.18
C PRO A 131 38.26 -33.38 22.13
N VAL A 132 37.82 -32.12 22.05
CA VAL A 132 38.14 -31.11 23.07
C VAL A 132 36.86 -30.64 23.75
N LYS A 133 36.95 -30.69 25.08
CA LYS A 133 35.93 -30.58 26.12
C LYS A 133 35.22 -29.21 26.20
N PRO A 134 34.08 -29.16 26.90
CA PRO A 134 33.13 -28.05 26.89
C PRO A 134 33.44 -26.99 27.96
N ALA A 135 33.59 -25.72 27.56
CA ALA A 135 33.42 -24.55 28.44
C ALA A 135 33.58 -23.23 27.66
N GLU A 136 32.49 -22.64 27.16
CA GLU A 136 32.27 -21.18 27.23
C GLU A 136 30.81 -20.83 26.91
N GLU A 137 29.92 -21.28 27.79
CA GLU A 137 28.56 -20.75 27.90
C GLU A 137 28.59 -19.62 28.95
N LYS A 138 27.98 -18.46 28.64
CA LYS A 138 27.66 -17.29 29.53
C LYS A 138 28.42 -15.95 29.33
N LYS A 139 28.55 -15.45 28.09
CA LYS A 139 28.65 -13.98 27.81
C LYS A 139 27.59 -13.43 26.83
N LEU A 140 26.62 -14.25 26.42
CA LEU A 140 25.70 -13.93 25.31
C LEU A 140 24.53 -12.95 25.57
N PRO A 141 24.01 -12.70 26.79
CA PRO A 141 22.79 -11.87 26.92
C PRO A 141 23.04 -10.36 26.87
N VAL A 142 24.14 -9.85 27.45
CA VAL A 142 24.37 -8.40 27.61
C VAL A 142 24.60 -7.71 26.24
N VAL A 143 25.42 -8.31 25.38
CA VAL A 143 25.73 -7.76 24.06
C VAL A 143 24.51 -7.72 23.14
N ALA A 144 23.61 -8.70 23.26
CA ALA A 144 22.39 -8.76 22.47
C ALA A 144 21.37 -7.68 22.91
N GLU A 145 21.28 -7.42 24.22
CA GLU A 145 20.38 -6.41 24.79
C GLU A 145 20.83 -4.98 24.43
N ASP A 146 22.13 -4.70 24.44
CA ASP A 146 22.69 -3.41 24.02
C ASP A 146 22.44 -3.13 22.52
N LYS A 147 22.58 -4.16 21.67
CA LYS A 147 22.25 -4.07 20.24
C LYS A 147 20.76 -3.80 20.03
N ALA A 148 19.89 -4.50 20.76
CA ALA A 148 18.45 -4.27 20.70
C ALA A 148 18.07 -2.85 21.14
N LYS A 149 18.62 -2.35 22.25
CA LYS A 149 18.41 -0.97 22.71
C LYS A 149 18.83 0.06 21.66
N THR A 150 20.00 -0.13 21.07
CA THR A 150 20.53 0.77 20.01
C THR A 150 19.66 0.73 18.74
N ALA A 151 19.19 -0.46 18.35
CA ALA A 151 18.29 -0.61 17.21
C ALA A 151 16.93 0.08 17.46
N ARG A 152 16.40 -0.05 18.69
CA ARG A 152 15.15 0.61 19.11
C ARG A 152 15.24 2.12 19.08
N SER A 153 16.31 2.73 19.60
CA SER A 153 16.44 4.20 19.61
C SER A 153 16.61 4.80 18.21
N ARG A 154 17.08 4.00 17.24
CA ARG A 154 17.35 4.43 15.85
C ARG A 154 16.44 3.76 14.82
N TRP A 155 15.33 3.18 15.24
CA TRP A 155 14.47 2.34 14.39
C TRP A 155 14.04 3.08 13.11
N ASN A 156 13.78 4.38 13.18
CA ASN A 156 13.33 5.22 12.07
C ASN A 156 14.38 5.40 10.96
N LYS A 157 15.66 5.12 11.24
CA LYS A 157 16.75 5.11 10.26
C LYS A 157 17.02 3.71 9.71
N LEU A 158 16.60 2.68 10.42
CA LEU A 158 16.89 1.27 10.10
C LEU A 158 15.70 0.58 9.43
N ILE A 159 14.48 1.01 9.72
CA ILE A 159 13.24 0.46 9.19
C ILE A 159 12.51 1.55 8.43
N SER A 160 12.18 1.27 7.18
CA SER A 160 11.49 2.21 6.29
C SER A 160 10.39 1.52 5.51
N ALA A 161 9.29 2.23 5.26
CA ALA A 161 8.23 1.79 4.37
C ALA A 161 8.17 2.69 3.14
N THR A 162 8.10 2.07 1.96
CA THR A 162 8.04 2.74 0.67
C THR A 162 6.97 2.09 -0.20
N ASN A 163 6.66 2.69 -1.34
CA ASN A 163 5.83 2.09 -2.37
C ASN A 163 6.68 1.67 -3.57
N SER A 164 6.20 0.66 -4.30
CA SER A 164 6.68 0.35 -5.64
C SER A 164 6.31 1.45 -6.64
N ASN A 165 6.80 1.31 -7.86
CA ASN A 165 6.17 1.95 -9.01
C ASN A 165 4.74 1.43 -9.18
N TYR A 166 3.85 2.27 -9.70
CA TYR A 166 2.45 1.92 -9.91
C TYR A 166 1.89 2.62 -11.15
N GLY A 167 0.87 2.01 -11.75
CA GLY A 167 0.16 2.57 -12.89
C GLY A 167 -0.90 3.58 -12.46
N ILE A 168 -1.12 4.61 -13.28
CA ILE A 168 -2.21 5.57 -13.12
C ILE A 168 -3.11 5.51 -14.35
N GLY A 169 -4.40 5.25 -14.14
CA GLY A 169 -5.38 5.22 -15.23
C GLY A 169 -5.65 6.60 -15.85
N PHE A 170 -6.15 6.63 -17.08
CA PHE A 170 -6.48 7.87 -17.82
C PHE A 170 -7.45 8.80 -17.05
N LEU A 171 -8.46 8.22 -16.39
CA LEU A 171 -9.41 8.94 -15.54
C LEU A 171 -8.97 8.98 -14.06
N GLY A 172 -7.72 8.60 -13.77
CA GLY A 172 -7.21 8.33 -12.44
C GLY A 172 -7.37 6.87 -12.03
N GLY A 173 -7.15 6.61 -10.75
CA GLY A 173 -7.04 5.26 -10.22
C GLY A 173 -5.60 4.79 -10.23
N ILE A 174 -5.27 3.92 -9.27
CA ILE A 174 -3.93 3.41 -9.03
C ILE A 174 -3.99 1.90 -9.14
N LYS A 175 -3.05 1.33 -9.89
CA LYS A 175 -2.95 -0.11 -10.17
C LYS A 175 -1.55 -0.63 -9.91
N ASP A 176 -1.45 -1.93 -9.62
CA ASP A 176 -0.18 -2.63 -9.45
C ASP A 176 0.70 -2.00 -8.36
N LEU A 177 0.07 -1.47 -7.31
CA LEU A 177 0.75 -0.85 -6.18
C LEU A 177 1.15 -1.94 -5.18
N SER A 178 2.41 -1.91 -4.76
CA SER A 178 2.91 -2.66 -3.63
C SER A 178 3.50 -1.75 -2.55
N VAL A 179 3.44 -2.20 -1.32
CA VAL A 179 4.13 -1.59 -0.17
C VAL A 179 5.35 -2.44 0.16
N ILE A 180 6.51 -1.80 0.28
CA ILE A 180 7.78 -2.44 0.58
C ILE A 180 8.24 -1.95 1.95
N VAL A 181 8.42 -2.87 2.89
CA VAL A 181 9.03 -2.58 4.19
C VAL A 181 10.44 -3.14 4.20
N SER A 182 11.44 -2.27 4.37
CA SER A 182 12.85 -2.65 4.50
C SER A 182 13.26 -2.61 5.96
N ASN A 183 14.00 -3.62 6.39
CA ASN A 183 14.51 -3.80 7.73
C ASN A 183 16.04 -3.98 7.69
N ARG A 184 16.77 -2.98 8.16
CA ARG A 184 18.24 -3.01 8.28
C ARG A 184 18.73 -3.36 9.68
N THR A 185 17.84 -3.85 10.54
CA THR A 185 18.21 -4.31 11.89
C THR A 185 18.66 -5.77 11.86
N ASP A 186 19.39 -6.19 12.89
CA ASP A 186 19.76 -7.59 13.13
C ASP A 186 18.58 -8.47 13.57
N PHE A 187 17.40 -7.88 13.78
CA PHE A 187 16.23 -8.54 14.34
C PHE A 187 15.09 -8.59 13.31
N PRO A 188 14.30 -9.68 13.26
CA PRO A 188 13.14 -9.74 12.38
C PRO A 188 12.03 -8.82 12.89
N ILE A 189 11.23 -8.26 11.98
CA ILE A 189 10.00 -7.56 12.31
C ILE A 189 8.82 -8.52 12.16
N ASP A 190 8.15 -8.82 13.26
CA ASP A 190 7.02 -9.76 13.24
C ASP A 190 5.80 -9.15 12.55
N VAL A 191 5.51 -7.89 12.84
CA VAL A 191 4.35 -7.17 12.31
C VAL A 191 4.72 -5.74 11.96
N ALA A 192 4.46 -5.33 10.73
CA ALA A 192 4.49 -3.95 10.28
C ALA A 192 3.13 -3.54 9.72
N VAL A 193 2.48 -2.55 10.34
CA VAL A 193 1.27 -1.93 9.81
C VAL A 193 1.63 -0.62 9.16
N VAL A 194 1.37 -0.52 7.87
CA VAL A 194 1.71 0.62 7.03
C VAL A 194 0.42 1.28 6.54
N LYS A 195 0.30 2.58 6.76
CA LYS A 195 -0.80 3.41 6.33
C LYS A 195 -0.54 3.88 4.90
N VAL A 196 -1.38 3.44 3.96
CA VAL A 196 -1.37 3.85 2.56
C VAL A 196 -2.46 4.89 2.32
N THR A 197 -2.07 6.11 2.01
CA THR A 197 -2.98 7.23 1.73
C THR A 197 -3.00 7.53 0.24
N TYR A 198 -4.18 7.40 -0.36
CA TYR A 198 -4.46 7.72 -1.76
C TYR A 198 -4.88 9.17 -1.90
N ILE A 199 -4.21 9.90 -2.79
CA ILE A 199 -4.35 11.35 -2.95
C ILE A 199 -4.92 11.66 -4.34
N LYS A 200 -5.91 12.56 -4.40
CA LYS A 200 -6.55 13.02 -5.63
C LYS A 200 -5.66 14.00 -6.41
N ALA A 201 -6.03 14.29 -7.65
CA ALA A 201 -5.36 15.29 -8.48
C ALA A 201 -5.29 16.67 -7.81
N ASN A 202 -6.31 17.05 -7.04
CA ASN A 202 -6.35 18.32 -6.30
C ASN A 202 -5.58 18.30 -4.96
N GLY A 203 -4.78 17.25 -4.69
CA GLY A 203 -4.01 17.11 -3.46
C GLY A 203 -4.80 16.62 -2.23
N GLY A 204 -6.13 16.57 -2.31
CA GLY A 204 -6.96 16.08 -1.20
C GLY A 204 -6.87 14.56 -1.02
N THR A 205 -6.86 14.10 0.23
CA THR A 205 -6.96 12.68 0.57
C THR A 205 -8.29 12.11 0.04
N TRP A 206 -8.22 10.98 -0.65
CA TRP A 206 -9.39 10.21 -1.06
C TRP A 206 -9.70 9.09 -0.08
N LYS A 207 -8.69 8.27 0.24
CA LYS A 207 -8.84 7.11 1.11
C LYS A 207 -7.52 6.83 1.81
N THR A 208 -7.59 6.32 3.03
CA THR A 208 -6.44 5.81 3.77
C THR A 208 -6.74 4.38 4.19
N VAL A 209 -5.81 3.46 3.91
CA VAL A 209 -5.97 2.02 4.18
C VAL A 209 -4.74 1.50 4.93
N PRO A 210 -4.91 0.81 6.07
CA PRO A 210 -3.82 0.12 6.73
C PRO A 210 -3.52 -1.21 6.02
N ILE A 211 -2.26 -1.46 5.72
CA ILE A 211 -1.74 -2.70 5.14
C ILE A 211 -0.85 -3.36 6.18
N THR A 212 -1.10 -4.62 6.48
CA THR A 212 -0.31 -5.38 7.46
C THR A 212 0.63 -6.32 6.73
N ILE A 213 1.92 -6.24 7.07
CA ILE A 213 2.98 -7.08 6.53
C ILE A 213 3.57 -7.87 7.70
N TYR A 214 3.68 -9.18 7.53
CA TYR A 214 4.17 -10.09 8.56
C TYR A 214 5.55 -10.63 8.23
N GLY A 215 6.41 -10.75 9.25
CA GLY A 215 7.70 -11.43 9.14
C GLY A 215 8.61 -10.81 8.09
N VAL A 216 9.07 -9.57 8.34
CA VAL A 216 10.14 -8.94 7.56
C VAL A 216 11.48 -9.43 8.12
N PRO A 217 12.33 -10.11 7.33
CA PRO A 217 13.60 -10.67 7.82
C PRO A 217 14.60 -9.57 8.26
N PRO A 218 15.62 -9.93 9.06
CA PRO A 218 16.78 -9.06 9.30
C PRO A 218 17.51 -8.75 7.98
N HIS A 219 18.02 -7.53 7.86
CA HIS A 219 18.80 -7.05 6.69
C HIS A 219 18.14 -7.23 5.32
N ASP A 220 16.81 -7.33 5.29
CA ASP A 220 16.06 -7.61 4.07
C ASP A 220 14.79 -6.75 3.99
N SER A 221 14.02 -6.94 2.93
CA SER A 221 12.76 -6.26 2.71
C SER A 221 11.64 -7.25 2.38
N LYS A 222 10.41 -6.81 2.61
CA LYS A 222 9.23 -7.57 2.23
C LYS A 222 8.24 -6.69 1.50
N GLU A 223 7.79 -7.20 0.37
CA GLU A 223 6.81 -6.57 -0.49
C GLU A 223 5.43 -7.18 -0.26
N GLN A 224 4.41 -6.32 -0.18
CA GLN A 224 3.02 -6.71 -0.08
C GLN A 224 2.20 -5.94 -1.12
N SER A 225 1.61 -6.68 -2.06
CA SER A 225 0.71 -6.12 -3.05
C SER A 225 -0.56 -5.58 -2.39
N VAL A 226 -1.04 -4.44 -2.90
CA VAL A 226 -2.23 -3.72 -2.45
C VAL A 226 -3.28 -3.74 -3.56
N PRO A 227 -4.57 -3.93 -3.24
CA PRO A 227 -5.62 -3.93 -4.25
C PRO A 227 -5.71 -2.62 -5.03
N ASP A 228 -6.00 -2.75 -6.32
CA ASP A 228 -6.27 -1.64 -7.22
C ASP A 228 -7.41 -0.75 -6.70
N VAL A 229 -7.31 0.53 -7.02
CA VAL A 229 -8.33 1.51 -6.67
C VAL A 229 -8.74 2.36 -7.87
N GLY A 230 -10.05 2.60 -8.00
CA GLY A 230 -10.60 3.40 -9.10
C GLY A 230 -10.39 4.91 -8.99
N ARG A 231 -9.71 5.40 -7.95
CA ARG A 231 -9.48 6.84 -7.74
C ARG A 231 -8.15 7.11 -7.04
N GLY A 232 -7.59 8.27 -7.32
CA GLY A 232 -6.27 8.69 -6.84
C GLY A 232 -5.31 8.89 -8.01
N LYS A 233 -4.28 9.71 -7.78
CA LYS A 233 -3.17 9.95 -8.71
C LYS A 233 -1.81 9.91 -8.00
N LYS A 234 -1.79 9.94 -6.67
CA LYS A 234 -0.58 9.85 -5.86
C LYS A 234 -0.83 8.96 -4.65
N VAL A 235 0.23 8.34 -4.17
CA VAL A 235 0.24 7.49 -2.97
C VAL A 235 1.20 8.08 -1.95
N LYS A 236 0.82 8.06 -0.68
CA LYS A 236 1.71 8.35 0.45
C LYS A 236 1.72 7.15 1.38
N VAL A 237 2.91 6.68 1.74
CA VAL A 237 3.13 5.52 2.61
C VAL A 237 3.74 5.98 3.90
N ASN A 238 3.17 5.60 5.04
CA ASN A 238 3.72 5.90 6.36
C ASN A 238 3.60 4.68 7.28
N ILE A 239 4.60 4.46 8.13
CA ILE A 239 4.55 3.40 9.15
C ILE A 239 3.57 3.83 10.25
N GLN A 240 2.58 2.99 10.55
CA GLN A 240 1.61 3.21 11.62
C GLN A 240 1.95 2.38 12.88
N LYS A 241 2.42 1.14 12.71
CA LYS A 241 2.79 0.26 13.82
C LYS A 241 3.94 -0.66 13.41
N LEU A 242 4.86 -0.94 14.32
CA LEU A 242 5.90 -1.95 14.18
C LEU A 242 6.00 -2.78 15.46
N VAL A 243 6.18 -4.08 15.33
CA VAL A 243 6.42 -4.99 16.46
C VAL A 243 7.54 -5.97 16.10
N SER A 244 8.50 -6.11 17.00
CA SER A 244 9.51 -7.18 16.97
C SER A 244 9.69 -7.74 18.38
N LYS A 245 9.30 -9.00 18.56
CA LYS A 245 9.42 -9.75 19.80
C LYS A 245 10.89 -10.01 20.14
N LYS A 246 11.71 -10.37 19.15
CA LYS A 246 13.15 -10.61 19.34
C LYS A 246 13.91 -9.34 19.76
N MET A 247 13.48 -8.18 19.29
CA MET A 247 14.07 -6.88 19.66
C MET A 247 13.42 -6.27 20.92
N LYS A 248 12.40 -6.91 21.52
CA LYS A 248 11.52 -6.33 22.55
C LYS A 248 11.08 -4.92 22.17
N PHE A 249 10.55 -4.77 20.95
CA PHE A 249 10.23 -3.48 20.34
C PHE A 249 8.76 -3.38 19.97
N SER A 250 8.14 -2.26 20.32
CA SER A 250 6.82 -1.85 19.85
C SER A 250 6.76 -0.35 19.61
N TYR A 251 6.38 0.00 18.38
CA TYR A 251 6.05 1.35 17.98
C TYR A 251 4.62 1.40 17.47
N THR A 252 3.87 2.41 17.90
CA THR A 252 2.57 2.79 17.34
C THR A 252 2.54 4.31 17.19
N GLU A 253 2.07 4.80 16.04
CA GLU A 253 1.89 6.22 15.76
C GLU A 253 1.04 6.87 16.87
N GLY A 254 1.55 7.96 17.45
CA GLY A 254 0.88 8.69 18.55
C GLY A 254 1.00 8.05 19.94
N GLN A 255 1.78 6.98 20.11
CA GLN A 255 1.98 6.40 21.44
C GLN A 255 2.69 7.37 22.38
N LYS A 256 2.24 7.43 23.65
CA LYS A 256 2.93 8.17 24.70
C LYS A 256 4.20 7.42 25.11
N VAL A 257 5.32 8.14 25.20
CA VAL A 257 6.58 7.61 25.69
C VAL A 257 6.42 7.24 27.16
N ARG A 258 6.64 5.97 27.52
CA ARG A 258 6.61 5.49 28.91
C ARG A 258 7.98 5.56 29.58
N ASN A 259 9.03 5.24 28.83
CA ASN A 259 10.42 5.28 29.28
C ASN A 259 11.21 6.26 28.38
N PRO A 260 11.70 7.39 28.92
CA PRO A 260 12.47 8.36 28.13
C PRO A 260 13.75 7.79 27.51
N ASP A 261 14.41 6.86 28.20
CA ASP A 261 15.71 6.30 27.79
C ASP A 261 15.57 5.17 26.76
N ASP A 262 14.39 4.52 26.73
CA ASP A 262 14.05 3.48 25.77
C ASP A 262 12.54 3.50 25.45
N PRO A 263 12.09 4.46 24.63
CA PRO A 263 10.67 4.76 24.45
C PRO A 263 9.86 3.68 23.73
N TYR A 264 10.54 2.68 23.16
CA TYR A 264 9.93 1.68 22.30
C TYR A 264 10.10 0.24 22.81
N VAL A 265 10.55 0.06 24.05
CA VAL A 265 10.55 -1.25 24.69
C VAL A 265 9.12 -1.79 24.81
N LEU A 266 8.94 -3.07 24.42
CA LEU A 266 7.69 -3.82 24.59
C LEU A 266 7.43 -4.13 26.07
#